data_AF-A0A1Y1QP57-F1
#
_entry.id   AF-A0A1Y1QP57-F1
#
_cell.length_a   1.000
_cell.length_b   1.000
_cell.length_c   1.000
_cell.angle_alpha   90.00
_cell.angle_beta   90.00
_cell.angle_gamma   90.00
#
_symmetry.space_group_name_H-M   'P 1'
#
loop_
_entity.id
_entity.type
_entity.pdbx_description
1 polymer ?
#
loop_
_entity_poly.entity_id
_entity_poly.type
_entity_poly.pdbx_seq_one_letter_code
_entity_poly.pdbx_strand_id
1 'polypeptide(L)'
;MEWKDLLPDIIPYVSSPDERFKRPPDNLVIHYLRNAARTFLRDSTLLRGKFCPDLQCGVREVPLFMPEGRELLRVHKVLPQEIAYRCGCSAVAHRGSDAYQYADGVLTLDWTPLEDMRRGMCITYSYLIDVDGCELPSELTEQRWREAITSYALAELLAMPSMDWHDKPTSGFYRQKAEHLAAKARMHAASQGGRNRTRLSTAMEHMF
;
A
#
# COMPACT_ATOMS: atom_id res chain seq x y z
N MET A 1 13.45 -8.94 -11.16
CA MET A 1 14.40 -8.02 -10.50
C MET A 1 14.44 -8.42 -9.04
N GLU A 2 15.62 -8.49 -8.45
CA GLU A 2 15.83 -8.97 -7.09
C GLU A 2 16.21 -7.82 -6.15
N TRP A 3 16.06 -8.03 -4.84
CA TRP A 3 16.47 -7.03 -3.84
C TRP A 3 17.96 -6.69 -3.91
N LYS A 4 18.80 -7.67 -4.29
CA LYS A 4 20.25 -7.48 -4.44
C LYS A 4 20.60 -6.44 -5.51
N ASP A 5 19.70 -6.21 -6.47
CA ASP A 5 19.89 -5.25 -7.56
C ASP A 5 19.83 -3.79 -7.05
N LEU A 6 19.33 -3.55 -5.84
CA LEU A 6 19.33 -2.23 -5.18
C LEU A 6 20.56 -1.98 -4.29
N LEU A 7 21.43 -2.97 -4.07
CA LEU A 7 22.64 -2.79 -3.26
C LEU A 7 23.55 -1.65 -3.74
N PRO A 8 23.77 -1.45 -5.06
CA PRO A 8 24.58 -0.33 -5.55
C PRO A 8 24.00 1.05 -5.19
N ASP A 9 22.70 1.15 -4.95
CA ASP A 9 22.02 2.39 -4.57
C ASP A 9 22.21 2.71 -3.07
N ILE A 10 22.67 1.75 -2.27
CA ILE A 10 22.85 1.86 -0.80
C ILE A 10 24.33 1.90 -0.42
N ILE A 11 25.12 0.92 -0.87
CA ILE A 11 26.49 0.65 -0.40
C ILE A 11 27.39 1.89 -0.38
N PRO A 12 27.38 2.78 -1.40
CA PRO A 12 28.24 3.97 -1.41
C PRO A 12 28.02 4.94 -0.24
N TYR A 13 26.87 4.87 0.44
CA TYR A 13 26.50 5.76 1.53
C TYR A 13 26.73 5.16 2.92
N VAL A 14 26.97 3.85 3.00
CA VAL A 14 27.08 3.11 4.28
C VAL A 14 28.40 2.35 4.35
N SER A 15 29.51 3.05 4.14
CA SER A 15 30.86 2.49 4.22
C SER A 15 31.57 2.87 5.51
N SER A 16 32.39 1.97 6.05
CA SER A 16 33.32 2.25 7.14
C SER A 16 34.74 2.47 6.62
N PRO A 17 35.52 3.37 7.24
CA PRO A 17 36.96 3.44 7.04
C PRO A 17 37.74 2.28 7.68
N ASP A 18 37.16 1.51 8.62
CA ASP A 18 37.81 0.32 9.20
C ASP A 18 37.81 -0.83 8.19
N GLU A 19 38.99 -1.35 7.85
CA GLU A 19 39.15 -2.42 6.88
C GLU A 19 38.52 -3.75 7.30
N ARG A 20 38.29 -3.96 8.60
CA ARG A 20 37.65 -5.18 9.13
C ARG A 20 36.15 -5.20 8.87
N PHE A 21 35.53 -4.03 8.68
CA PHE A 21 34.09 -3.91 8.44
C PHE A 21 33.76 -2.81 7.44
N LYS A 22 34.33 -2.90 6.22
CA LYS A 22 34.23 -1.85 5.18
C LYS A 22 32.80 -1.43 4.82
N ARG A 23 31.81 -2.33 4.98
CA ARG A 23 30.40 -2.09 4.63
C ARG A 23 29.47 -3.07 5.36
N PRO A 24 28.16 -2.77 5.50
CA PRO A 24 27.20 -3.72 6.02
C PRO A 24 27.09 -4.95 5.11
N PRO A 25 26.85 -6.14 5.70
CA PRO A 25 26.52 -7.36 4.97
C PRO A 25 25.30 -7.17 4.07
N ASP A 26 25.31 -7.80 2.88
CA ASP A 26 24.23 -7.67 1.89
C ASP A 26 22.87 -8.08 2.45
N ASN A 27 22.83 -9.14 3.26
CA ASN A 27 21.60 -9.61 3.92
C ASN A 27 21.03 -8.58 4.91
N LEU A 28 21.88 -7.81 5.60
CA LEU A 28 21.45 -6.72 6.47
C LEU A 28 20.82 -5.61 5.62
N VAL A 29 21.49 -5.18 4.55
CA VAL A 29 20.96 -4.15 3.65
C VAL A 29 19.64 -4.57 3.02
N ILE A 30 19.53 -5.81 2.55
CA ILE A 30 18.29 -6.37 1.99
C ILE A 30 17.18 -6.40 3.03
N HIS A 31 17.47 -6.74 4.29
CA HIS A 31 16.49 -6.67 5.37
C HIS A 31 15.93 -5.25 5.54
N TYR A 32 16.80 -4.23 5.55
CA TYR A 32 16.38 -2.82 5.62
C TYR A 32 15.62 -2.37 4.37
N LEU A 33 15.97 -2.83 3.18
CA LEU A 33 15.21 -2.55 1.95
C LEU A 33 13.80 -3.15 2.00
N ARG A 34 13.62 -4.36 2.52
CA ARG A 34 12.31 -4.98 2.70
C ARG A 34 11.46 -4.23 3.72
N ASN A 35 12.03 -3.88 4.86
CA ASN A 35 11.34 -3.06 5.86
C ASN A 35 10.97 -1.69 5.31
N ALA A 36 11.89 -1.04 4.60
CA ALA A 36 11.66 0.21 3.92
C ALA A 36 10.52 0.12 2.90
N ALA A 37 10.42 -0.97 2.15
CA ALA A 37 9.31 -1.21 1.23
C ALA A 37 7.96 -1.36 1.95
N ARG A 38 7.92 -2.07 3.08
CA ARG A 38 6.70 -2.15 3.92
C ARG A 38 6.28 -0.77 4.41
N THR A 39 7.23 -0.01 4.96
CA THR A 39 6.99 1.35 5.46
C THR A 39 6.51 2.27 4.34
N PHE A 40 7.18 2.26 3.19
CA PHE A 40 6.77 3.01 2.01
C PHE A 40 5.36 2.65 1.56
N LEU A 41 5.00 1.36 1.47
CA LEU A 41 3.67 0.92 1.08
C LEU A 41 2.59 1.38 2.08
N ARG A 42 2.88 1.30 3.38
CA ARG A 42 2.00 1.78 4.45
C ARG A 42 1.78 3.29 4.35
N ASP A 43 2.85 4.06 4.26
CA ASP A 43 2.79 5.52 4.25
C ASP A 43 2.18 6.07 2.95
N SER A 44 2.52 5.47 1.81
CA SER A 44 2.02 5.92 0.51
C SER A 44 0.59 5.49 0.22
N THR A 45 0.12 4.37 0.78
CA THR A 45 -1.12 3.69 0.34
C THR A 45 -1.14 3.47 -1.19
N LEU A 46 0.04 3.20 -1.77
CA LEU A 46 0.26 3.16 -3.22
C LEU A 46 -0.61 2.11 -3.90
N LEU A 47 -0.66 0.91 -3.34
CA LEU A 47 -1.41 -0.20 -3.89
C LEU A 47 -2.88 -0.05 -3.52
N ARG A 48 -3.72 0.05 -4.55
CA ARG A 48 -5.17 0.23 -4.40
C ARG A 48 -5.94 -0.83 -5.17
N GLY A 49 -7.02 -1.28 -4.54
CA GLY A 49 -7.97 -2.21 -5.10
C GLY A 49 -9.36 -1.59 -5.16
N LYS A 50 -10.21 -2.18 -6.00
CA LYS A 50 -11.63 -1.90 -6.06
C LYS A 50 -12.40 -3.20 -5.98
N PHE A 51 -13.28 -3.30 -5.01
CA PHE A 51 -14.20 -4.41 -4.83
C PHE A 51 -15.63 -3.89 -4.99
N CYS A 52 -16.44 -4.51 -5.84
CA CYS A 52 -17.83 -4.10 -6.03
C CYS A 52 -18.75 -5.30 -5.77
N PRO A 53 -19.16 -5.52 -4.51
CA PRO A 53 -20.06 -6.61 -4.16
C PRO A 53 -21.48 -6.34 -4.64
N ASP A 54 -22.22 -7.42 -4.85
CA ASP A 54 -23.66 -7.37 -4.97
C ASP A 54 -24.24 -7.06 -3.57
N LEU A 55 -25.30 -6.25 -3.54
CA LEU A 55 -26.06 -5.98 -2.31
C LEU A 55 -27.33 -6.82 -2.33
N GLN A 56 -27.67 -7.39 -1.18
CA GLN A 56 -28.91 -8.15 -0.99
C GLN A 56 -29.86 -7.36 -0.11
N CYS A 57 -31.16 -7.44 -0.42
CA CYS A 57 -32.24 -6.86 0.36
C CYS A 57 -32.15 -7.36 1.82
N GLY A 58 -32.23 -6.43 2.76
CA GLY A 58 -32.14 -6.75 4.19
C GLY A 58 -30.72 -6.95 4.74
N VAL A 59 -29.69 -7.08 3.88
CA VAL A 59 -28.32 -7.37 4.32
C VAL A 59 -27.50 -6.09 4.49
N ARG A 60 -27.04 -5.85 5.71
CA ARG A 60 -26.23 -4.66 6.07
C ARG A 60 -24.74 -4.96 6.21
N GLU A 61 -24.39 -6.22 6.36
CA GLU A 61 -23.02 -6.66 6.61
C GLU A 61 -22.42 -7.21 5.32
N VAL A 62 -21.33 -6.59 4.88
CA VAL A 62 -20.66 -6.94 3.63
C VAL A 62 -19.24 -7.39 3.96
N PRO A 63 -18.94 -8.69 3.88
CA PRO A 63 -17.59 -9.18 4.12
C PRO A 63 -16.65 -8.67 3.03
N LEU A 64 -15.52 -8.10 3.44
CA LEU A 64 -14.48 -7.60 2.55
C LEU A 64 -13.36 -8.63 2.46
N PHE A 65 -13.47 -9.53 1.48
CA PHE A 65 -12.46 -10.57 1.25
C PHE A 65 -11.23 -10.01 0.54
N MET A 66 -10.07 -10.15 1.18
CA MET A 66 -8.78 -9.86 0.56
C MET A 66 -8.26 -11.12 -0.15
N PRO A 67 -7.74 -11.00 -1.39
CA PRO A 67 -7.00 -12.10 -2.01
C PRO A 67 -5.83 -12.56 -1.14
N GLU A 68 -5.44 -13.82 -1.26
CA GLU A 68 -4.26 -14.37 -0.59
C GLU A 68 -3.01 -13.51 -0.85
N GLY A 69 -2.15 -13.41 0.17
CA GLY A 69 -0.93 -12.61 0.13
C GLY A 69 -1.17 -11.10 0.20
N ARG A 70 -2.40 -10.64 0.49
CA ARG A 70 -2.73 -9.22 0.68
C ARG A 70 -3.29 -8.96 2.06
N GLU A 71 -2.76 -7.92 2.70
CA GLU A 71 -3.27 -7.42 3.97
C GLU A 71 -4.04 -6.12 3.72
N LEU A 72 -5.28 -6.02 4.19
CA LEU A 72 -6.02 -4.77 4.10
C LEU A 72 -5.35 -3.71 4.98
N LEU A 73 -5.01 -2.57 4.38
CA LEU A 73 -4.44 -1.45 5.11
C LEU A 73 -5.49 -0.42 5.49
N ARG A 74 -6.34 -0.03 4.54
CA ARG A 74 -7.33 1.05 4.73
C ARG A 74 -8.44 1.01 3.70
N VAL A 75 -9.67 1.25 4.13
CA VAL A 75 -10.79 1.59 3.24
C VAL A 75 -10.80 3.10 3.01
N HIS A 76 -10.78 3.52 1.74
CA HIS A 76 -10.73 4.94 1.36
C HIS A 76 -12.11 5.49 1.03
N LYS A 77 -12.91 4.70 0.30
CA LYS A 77 -14.18 5.16 -0.23
C LYS A 77 -15.15 4.00 -0.40
N VAL A 78 -16.40 4.24 -0.05
CA VAL A 78 -17.52 3.35 -0.30
C VAL A 78 -18.56 4.15 -1.08
N LEU A 79 -18.98 3.65 -2.25
CA LEU A 79 -19.92 4.33 -3.13
C LEU A 79 -21.06 3.39 -3.54
N PRO A 80 -22.34 3.78 -3.42
CA PRO A 80 -23.44 3.09 -4.07
C PRO A 80 -23.32 3.20 -5.60
N GLN A 81 -23.77 2.17 -6.33
CA GLN A 81 -23.54 2.05 -7.77
C GLN A 81 -24.33 3.06 -8.61
N GLU A 82 -25.50 3.51 -8.16
CA GLU A 82 -26.25 4.58 -8.83
C GLU A 82 -25.39 5.86 -8.99
N ILE A 83 -24.45 6.06 -8.06
CA ILE A 83 -23.47 7.16 -8.07
C ILE A 83 -22.22 6.77 -8.90
N ALA A 84 -21.85 5.48 -8.92
CA ALA A 84 -20.68 4.99 -9.64
C ALA A 84 -20.85 4.95 -11.18
N TYR A 85 -22.08 4.89 -11.69
CA TYR A 85 -22.34 4.83 -13.15
C TYR A 85 -22.24 6.20 -13.84
N ARG A 86 -22.40 7.32 -13.12
CA ARG A 86 -22.35 8.68 -13.69
C ARG A 86 -21.00 9.41 -13.51
N CYS A 87 -20.07 8.85 -12.75
CA CYS A 87 -19.02 9.67 -12.18
C CYS A 87 -17.62 9.29 -12.70
N GLY A 88 -17.28 9.82 -13.88
CA GLY A 88 -15.92 10.30 -14.12
C GLY A 88 -15.62 11.47 -13.17
N CYS A 89 -15.40 11.14 -11.89
CA CYS A 89 -15.13 12.05 -10.76
C CYS A 89 -16.21 13.10 -10.40
N SER A 90 -16.36 13.33 -9.08
CA SER A 90 -17.35 14.17 -8.39
C SER A 90 -18.82 13.75 -8.53
N ALA A 91 -19.32 13.08 -7.49
CA ALA A 91 -20.75 13.03 -7.23
C ALA A 91 -20.93 13.22 -5.73
N VAL A 92 -21.67 14.29 -5.45
CA VAL A 92 -22.23 14.74 -4.19
C VAL A 92 -22.12 13.72 -3.06
N ALA A 93 -21.39 14.13 -2.02
CA ALA A 93 -21.32 13.46 -0.74
C ALA A 93 -22.73 13.18 -0.21
N HIS A 94 -23.26 11.98 -0.46
CA HIS A 94 -24.29 11.43 0.40
C HIS A 94 -23.59 10.94 1.67
N ARG A 95 -23.43 11.92 2.57
CA ARG A 95 -22.94 11.83 3.94
C ARG A 95 -21.48 11.37 4.05
N GLY A 96 -20.82 11.91 5.05
CA GLY A 96 -19.38 11.83 5.22
C GLY A 96 -18.90 10.42 5.53
N SER A 97 -17.76 10.34 6.17
CA SER A 97 -17.12 9.16 6.76
C SER A 97 -17.99 8.24 7.63
N ASP A 98 -19.31 8.47 7.73
CA ASP A 98 -20.22 7.97 8.75
C ASP A 98 -21.43 7.24 8.13
N ALA A 99 -21.25 6.59 6.98
CA ALA A 99 -22.29 5.76 6.34
C ALA A 99 -21.99 4.26 6.42
N TYR A 100 -20.85 3.91 7.03
CA TYR A 100 -20.41 2.55 7.25
C TYR A 100 -19.43 2.47 8.41
N GLN A 101 -19.37 1.30 9.05
CA GLN A 101 -18.34 0.91 9.99
C GLN A 101 -17.55 -0.25 9.41
N TYR A 102 -16.24 -0.32 9.67
CA TYR A 102 -15.41 -1.45 9.27
C TYR A 102 -14.69 -2.01 10.49
N ALA A 103 -14.95 -3.27 10.81
CA ALA A 103 -14.29 -4.01 11.87
C ALA A 103 -14.21 -5.49 11.49
N ASP A 104 -13.12 -6.16 11.87
CA ASP A 104 -12.94 -7.61 11.76
C ASP A 104 -13.28 -8.22 10.39
N GLY A 105 -12.91 -7.54 9.30
CA GLY A 105 -13.18 -8.05 7.95
C GLY A 105 -14.56 -7.71 7.38
N VAL A 106 -15.44 -7.08 8.17
CA VAL A 106 -16.83 -6.81 7.80
C VAL A 106 -17.07 -5.31 7.68
N LEU A 107 -17.69 -4.92 6.57
CA LEU A 107 -18.21 -3.57 6.36
C LEU A 107 -19.70 -3.54 6.72
N THR A 108 -20.06 -2.84 7.78
CA THR A 108 -21.46 -2.68 8.22
C THR A 108 -22.00 -1.36 7.67
N LEU A 109 -23.09 -1.44 6.91
CA LEU A 109 -23.79 -0.28 6.35
C LEU A 109 -24.72 0.34 7.38
N ASP A 110 -24.77 1.67 7.44
CA ASP A 110 -25.69 2.40 8.31
C ASP A 110 -27.15 2.41 7.81
N TRP A 111 -27.38 1.84 6.63
CA TRP A 111 -28.68 1.68 5.99
C TRP A 111 -28.88 0.22 5.55
N THR A 112 -30.14 -0.16 5.36
CA THR A 112 -30.52 -1.49 4.88
C THR A 112 -30.91 -1.42 3.41
N PRO A 113 -30.32 -2.22 2.51
CA PRO A 113 -30.79 -2.32 1.13
C PRO A 113 -32.25 -2.78 1.09
N LEU A 114 -33.07 -2.11 0.28
CA LEU A 114 -34.49 -2.43 0.13
C LEU A 114 -34.75 -3.43 -1.01
N GLU A 115 -33.75 -3.63 -1.86
CA GLU A 115 -33.81 -4.54 -3.00
C GLU A 115 -32.41 -5.11 -3.30
N ASP A 116 -32.39 -6.23 -4.03
CA ASP A 116 -31.16 -6.85 -4.49
C ASP A 116 -30.56 -6.03 -5.64
N MET A 117 -29.28 -5.66 -5.52
CA MET A 117 -28.57 -4.86 -6.53
C MET A 117 -27.23 -5.50 -6.89
N ARG A 118 -27.12 -5.96 -8.12
CA ARG A 118 -25.84 -6.47 -8.64
C ARG A 118 -24.82 -5.35 -8.74
N ARG A 119 -23.67 -5.51 -8.07
CA ARG A 119 -22.61 -4.51 -7.89
C ARG A 119 -23.09 -3.22 -7.25
N GLY A 120 -24.15 -3.31 -6.43
CA GLY A 120 -24.86 -2.16 -5.83
C GLY A 120 -23.97 -1.23 -5.01
N MET A 121 -22.76 -1.67 -4.65
CA MET A 121 -21.75 -0.85 -4.00
C MET A 121 -20.35 -1.10 -4.58
N CYS A 122 -19.48 -0.10 -4.49
CA CYS A 122 -18.07 -0.22 -4.79
C CYS A 122 -17.21 0.37 -3.67
N ILE A 123 -16.26 -0.43 -3.21
CA ILE A 123 -15.31 -0.14 -2.14
C ILE A 123 -13.93 0.05 -2.78
N THR A 124 -13.32 1.20 -2.54
CA THR A 124 -11.91 1.46 -2.83
C THR A 124 -11.10 1.31 -1.55
N TYR A 125 -10.07 0.48 -1.61
CA TYR A 125 -9.22 0.17 -0.47
C TYR A 125 -7.74 0.16 -0.88
N SER A 126 -6.84 0.34 0.08
CA SER A 126 -5.43 0.05 -0.07
C SER A 126 -5.05 -1.20 0.69
N TYR A 127 -4.05 -1.91 0.17
CA TYR A 127 -3.56 -3.15 0.74
C TYR A 127 -2.04 -3.18 0.73
N LEU A 128 -1.46 -4.03 1.58
CA LEU A 128 -0.06 -4.41 1.54
C LEU A 128 0.07 -5.74 0.80
N ILE A 129 1.25 -5.96 0.24
CA ILE A 129 1.68 -7.23 -0.34
C ILE A 129 2.86 -7.76 0.46
N ASP A 130 3.08 -9.06 0.38
CA ASP A 130 4.31 -9.64 0.93
C ASP A 130 5.54 -9.14 0.17
N VAL A 131 6.60 -8.84 0.94
CA VAL A 131 7.90 -8.36 0.45
C VAL A 131 9.06 -9.20 0.96
N ASP A 132 8.80 -10.30 1.68
CA ASP A 132 9.86 -11.17 2.22
C ASP A 132 10.50 -12.09 1.18
N GLY A 133 9.89 -12.20 -0.02
CA GLY A 133 10.44 -12.94 -1.14
C GLY A 133 11.83 -12.46 -1.59
N CYS A 134 12.54 -13.30 -2.35
CA CYS A 134 13.83 -12.96 -2.96
C CYS A 134 13.71 -11.88 -4.03
N GLU A 135 12.55 -11.79 -4.67
CA GLU A 135 12.27 -10.85 -5.75
C GLU A 135 11.67 -9.55 -5.21
N LEU A 136 11.98 -8.44 -5.88
CA LEU A 136 11.26 -7.18 -5.66
C LEU A 136 9.89 -7.31 -6.34
N PRO A 137 8.76 -7.05 -5.63
CA PRO A 137 7.45 -7.08 -6.25
C PRO A 137 7.35 -6.16 -7.46
N SER A 138 6.69 -6.63 -8.51
CA SER A 138 6.57 -5.93 -9.80
C SER A 138 6.08 -4.50 -9.67
N GLU A 139 5.15 -4.26 -8.74
CA GLU A 139 4.52 -2.99 -8.41
C GLU A 139 5.49 -1.96 -7.85
N LEU A 140 6.65 -2.40 -7.35
CA LEU A 140 7.70 -1.57 -6.75
C LEU A 140 8.92 -1.40 -7.66
N THR A 141 8.90 -1.98 -8.86
CA THR A 141 10.05 -1.97 -9.78
C THR A 141 10.27 -0.62 -10.47
N GLU A 142 9.24 0.24 -10.52
CA GLU A 142 9.37 1.56 -11.13
C GLU A 142 10.44 2.41 -10.41
N GLN A 143 11.25 3.13 -11.18
CA GLN A 143 12.40 3.88 -10.66
C GLN A 143 12.04 4.84 -9.51
N ARG A 144 10.90 5.53 -9.61
CA ARG A 144 10.41 6.46 -8.58
C ARG A 144 10.04 5.78 -7.25
N TRP A 145 9.61 4.52 -7.27
CA TRP A 145 9.30 3.76 -6.06
C TRP A 145 10.56 3.15 -5.46
N ARG A 146 11.47 2.68 -6.32
CA ARG A 146 12.82 2.27 -5.89
C ARG A 146 13.54 3.37 -5.12
N GLU A 147 13.53 4.60 -5.65
CA GLU A 147 14.16 5.74 -4.97
C GLU A 147 13.57 6.01 -3.57
N ALA A 148 12.25 5.85 -3.42
CA ALA A 148 11.59 6.02 -2.13
C ALA A 148 12.01 4.93 -1.13
N ILE A 149 12.04 3.68 -1.57
CA ILE A 149 12.46 2.52 -0.77
C ILE A 149 13.92 2.67 -0.34
N THR A 150 14.82 3.00 -1.28
CA THR A 150 16.23 3.26 -1.00
C THR A 150 16.39 4.40 0.02
N SER A 151 15.59 5.47 -0.10
CA SER A 151 15.64 6.60 0.84
C SER A 151 15.20 6.19 2.26
N TYR A 152 14.13 5.40 2.41
CA TYR A 152 13.75 4.85 3.72
C TYR A 152 14.85 3.96 4.30
N ALA A 153 15.44 3.07 3.49
CA ALA A 153 16.50 2.18 3.94
C ALA A 153 17.75 2.95 4.39
N LEU A 154 18.17 3.97 3.64
CA LEU A 154 19.29 4.85 4.02
C LEU A 154 18.99 5.63 5.30
N ALA A 155 17.77 6.15 5.45
CA ALA A 155 17.37 6.85 6.66
C ALA A 155 17.51 5.95 7.91
N GLU A 156 17.20 4.66 7.80
CA GLU A 156 17.33 3.71 8.90
C GLU A 156 18.77 3.25 9.13
N LEU A 157 19.50 2.89 8.07
CA LEU A 157 20.89 2.44 8.17
C LEU A 157 21.82 3.52 8.73
N LEU A 158 21.67 4.77 8.28
CA LEU A 158 22.46 5.91 8.75
C LEU A 158 22.06 6.36 10.16
N ALA A 159 20.89 5.94 10.67
CA ALA A 159 20.45 6.26 12.02
C ALA A 159 21.05 5.34 13.10
N MET A 160 21.78 4.28 12.73
CA MET A 160 22.34 3.29 13.66
C MET A 160 23.51 3.87 14.48
N PRO A 161 23.35 4.19 15.78
CA PRO A 161 24.35 4.96 16.51
C PRO A 161 25.67 4.22 16.77
N SER A 162 25.65 2.89 16.70
CA SER A 162 26.80 2.03 16.97
C SER A 162 27.62 1.68 15.74
N MET A 163 27.31 2.26 14.58
CA MET A 163 27.95 1.94 13.31
C MET A 163 28.82 3.10 12.82
N ASP A 164 29.92 2.79 12.13
CA ASP A 164 30.86 3.82 11.66
C ASP A 164 30.26 4.75 10.60
N TRP A 165 29.25 4.27 9.86
CA TRP A 165 28.50 5.07 8.89
C TRP A 165 27.32 5.82 9.53
N HIS A 166 27.24 5.91 10.86
CA HIS A 166 26.21 6.69 11.52
C HIS A 166 26.33 8.18 11.13
N ASP A 167 25.28 8.70 10.49
CA ASP A 167 25.20 10.10 10.12
C ASP A 167 23.77 10.60 10.32
N LYS A 168 23.54 11.25 11.47
CA LYS A 168 22.22 11.78 11.84
C LYS A 168 21.72 12.87 10.88
N PRO A 169 22.51 13.89 10.49
CA PRO A 169 22.12 14.84 9.44
C PRO A 169 21.67 14.17 8.13
N THR A 170 22.48 13.24 7.60
CA THR A 170 22.18 12.59 6.32
C THR A 170 21.01 11.61 6.43
N SER A 171 20.88 10.91 7.56
CA SER A 171 19.68 10.13 7.90
C SER A 171 18.41 10.99 7.85
N GLY A 172 18.44 12.18 8.46
CA GLY A 172 17.33 13.12 8.45
C GLY A 172 16.96 13.60 7.05
N PHE A 173 17.96 13.89 6.20
CA PHE A 173 17.74 14.24 4.80
C PHE A 173 17.00 13.12 4.04
N TYR A 174 17.47 11.88 4.16
CA TYR A 174 16.84 10.75 3.48
C TYR A 174 15.43 10.45 4.02
N ARG A 175 15.19 10.67 5.33
CA ARG A 175 13.85 10.55 5.92
C ARG A 175 12.87 11.54 5.27
N GLN A 176 13.24 12.82 5.19
CA GLN A 176 12.40 13.84 4.55
C GLN A 176 12.17 13.55 3.06
N LYS A 177 13.20 13.10 2.36
CA LYS A 177 13.11 12.70 0.95
C LYS A 177 12.13 11.52 0.78
N ALA A 178 12.22 10.52 1.64
CA ALA A 178 11.36 9.34 1.61
C ALA A 178 9.88 9.72 1.84
N GLU A 179 9.60 10.54 2.85
CA GLU A 179 8.26 11.04 3.17
C GLU A 179 7.65 11.85 2.00
N HIS A 180 8.45 12.71 1.36
CA HIS A 180 8.02 13.45 0.17
C HIS A 180 7.66 12.52 -1.00
N LEU A 181 8.47 11.49 -1.25
CA LEU A 181 8.18 10.49 -2.28
C LEU A 181 6.96 9.65 -1.94
N ALA A 182 6.75 9.29 -0.67
CA ALA A 182 5.54 8.62 -0.20
C ALA A 182 4.28 9.49 -0.40
N ALA A 183 4.37 10.79 -0.13
CA ALA A 183 3.29 11.73 -0.41
C ALA A 183 2.96 11.81 -1.91
N LYS A 184 3.98 11.87 -2.78
CA LYS A 184 3.80 11.81 -4.25
C LYS A 184 3.15 10.50 -4.70
N ALA A 185 3.59 9.37 -4.15
CA ALA A 185 3.01 8.06 -4.40
C ALA A 185 1.54 8.01 -4.01
N ARG A 186 1.18 8.59 -2.86
CA ARG A 186 -0.22 8.70 -2.41
C ARG A 186 -1.08 9.50 -3.38
N MET A 187 -0.58 10.64 -3.88
CA MET A 187 -1.27 11.43 -4.90
C MET A 187 -1.43 10.67 -6.23
N HIS A 188 -0.39 9.92 -6.63
CA HIS A 188 -0.45 9.07 -7.81
C HIS A 188 -1.52 7.97 -7.66
N ALA A 189 -1.56 7.28 -6.52
CA ALA A 189 -2.57 6.26 -6.24
C ALA A 189 -3.99 6.85 -6.21
N ALA A 190 -4.15 8.07 -5.70
CA ALA A 190 -5.43 8.79 -5.71
C ALA A 190 -5.91 9.11 -7.13
N SER A 191 -5.01 9.48 -8.06
CA SER A 191 -5.39 9.73 -9.45
C SER A 191 -5.62 8.44 -10.26
N GLN A 192 -4.99 7.33 -9.89
CA GLN A 192 -5.14 6.03 -10.56
C GLN A 192 -6.32 5.18 -10.04
N GLY A 193 -6.86 5.49 -8.86
CA GLY A 193 -7.93 4.71 -8.19
C GLY A 193 -9.24 4.52 -8.97
N GLY A 194 -9.34 5.06 -10.19
CA GLY A 194 -10.43 4.80 -11.15
C GLY A 194 -10.20 3.63 -12.13
N ARG A 195 -8.98 3.07 -12.27
CA ARG A 195 -8.64 2.18 -13.41
C ARG A 195 -8.48 0.68 -13.09
N ASN A 196 -8.05 0.29 -11.89
CA ASN A 196 -7.81 -1.14 -11.58
C ASN A 196 -9.08 -1.82 -11.03
N ARG A 197 -9.90 -2.36 -11.94
CA ARG A 197 -11.01 -3.26 -11.61
C ARG A 197 -10.48 -4.69 -11.44
N THR A 198 -10.25 -5.15 -10.23
CA THR A 198 -10.09 -6.58 -9.97
C THR A 198 -11.48 -7.21 -9.98
N ARG A 199 -11.78 -8.09 -10.94
CA ARG A 199 -13.03 -8.87 -10.95
C ARG A 199 -12.92 -9.95 -9.87
N LEU A 200 -13.43 -9.66 -8.68
CA LEU A 200 -13.56 -10.63 -7.58
C LEU A 200 -14.85 -11.47 -7.65
N SER A 201 -15.64 -11.35 -8.73
CA SER A 201 -16.97 -11.97 -8.80
C SER A 201 -16.97 -13.49 -8.84
N THR A 202 -15.85 -14.14 -9.13
CA THR A 202 -15.81 -15.60 -9.32
C THR A 202 -15.51 -16.38 -8.04
N ALA A 203 -14.98 -15.74 -6.99
CA ALA A 203 -14.64 -16.44 -5.75
C ALA A 203 -15.86 -16.82 -4.89
N MET A 204 -17.00 -16.15 -5.09
CA MET A 204 -18.23 -16.43 -4.32
C MET A 204 -19.10 -17.54 -4.93
N GLU A 205 -18.89 -17.93 -6.19
CA GLU A 205 -19.66 -19.00 -6.84
C GLU A 205 -19.22 -20.41 -6.41
N HIS A 206 -18.07 -20.56 -5.75
CA HIS A 206 -17.54 -21.87 -5.31
C HIS A 206 -17.61 -22.10 -3.80
N MET A 207 -18.29 -21.23 -3.04
CA MET A 207 -18.40 -21.34 -1.58
C MET A 207 -19.83 -21.66 -1.08
N PHE A 208 -20.75 -21.99 -1.99
CA PHE A 208 -22.09 -22.48 -1.66
C PHE A 208 -22.37 -23.81 -2.38
#